data_AF-A0A6H5K7L2-F1
#
_entry.id   AF-A0A6H5K7L2-F1
#
_cell.length_a   1.000
_cell.length_b   1.000
_cell.length_c   1.000
_cell.angle_alpha   90.00
_cell.angle_beta   90.00
_cell.angle_gamma   90.00
#
_symmetry.space_group_name_H-M   'P 1'
#
loop_
_entity.id
_entity.type
_entity.pdbx_description
1 polymer ?
#
loop_
_entity_poly.entity_id
_entity_poly.type
_entity_poly.pdbx_seq_one_letter_code
_entity_poly.pdbx_strand_id
1 'polypeptide(L)'
;MQDAGKSTTRARMSCDDVTTADEAKARGGEAWKAGDVDGAIVCFSKAIELDMDNTSGQLHVHYSNRSAAFLKQNKAAEALMDAERCVEVNPSWAKGYSRMGTALFRLGRHDKAAAAYSKGLEREPGSVELRKNLLEAQKQHVAAQAAASRAARPRETMAEYVRAHPSLTFQFGLRFFLLANWVMYVLPLQAASLFAYRRLLYAMIFVNALGLYGRHGRLRFNAEYAANVATDPCCQTIMTALLFVVNRPYLVGIVPMVLLELTDFLWFLSGLLQMSPGAFFEKLNRGVDMFGGALFGVPNWGSRSVPDRWSAAKSKVSEWGAWIEVMFGMILVAELLLPRRNFVMLGLYWQTLRMKYMINAATGRGYTQAAFRTLDARIKVVTTKRRCPPVVGSMYAKLKTLLAKMVMPPQQPGAAGEASPGGSRCSIM
;
A
#
# COMPACT_ATOMS: atom_id res chain seq x y z
N MET A 1 -48.27 -10.89 -43.26
CA MET A 1 -47.08 -10.81 -42.39
C MET A 1 -47.61 -10.63 -40.96
N GLN A 2 -48.15 -11.64 -40.28
CA GLN A 2 -47.52 -12.85 -39.73
C GLN A 2 -46.14 -12.57 -39.11
N ASP A 3 -46.16 -12.13 -37.85
CA ASP A 3 -45.21 -12.58 -36.82
C ASP A 3 -45.92 -12.53 -35.46
N ALA A 4 -46.79 -13.53 -35.25
CA ALA A 4 -47.42 -13.77 -33.95
C ALA A 4 -46.41 -14.53 -33.08
N GLY A 5 -46.10 -13.94 -31.92
CA GLY A 5 -45.16 -14.49 -30.94
C GLY A 5 -45.51 -15.93 -30.54
N LYS A 6 -44.58 -16.84 -30.80
CA LYS A 6 -44.55 -18.16 -30.14
C LYS A 6 -44.11 -17.98 -28.69
N SER A 7 -45.03 -17.54 -27.83
CA SER A 7 -44.92 -17.74 -26.38
C SER A 7 -45.01 -19.24 -26.14
N THR A 8 -43.89 -19.88 -25.86
CA THR A 8 -43.84 -21.26 -25.40
C THR A 8 -44.37 -21.29 -23.96
N THR A 9 -45.68 -21.40 -23.78
CA THR A 9 -46.30 -21.58 -22.46
C THR A 9 -45.94 -22.98 -21.97
N ARG A 10 -44.77 -23.10 -21.35
CA ARG A 10 -44.37 -24.31 -20.63
C ARG A 10 -45.34 -24.45 -19.46
N ALA A 11 -46.03 -25.59 -19.37
CA ALA A 11 -46.95 -25.86 -18.27
C ALA A 11 -46.22 -25.63 -16.94
N ARG A 12 -46.71 -24.68 -16.14
CA ARG A 12 -46.14 -24.39 -14.82
C ARG A 12 -46.34 -25.60 -13.94
N MET A 13 -45.30 -26.04 -13.26
CA MET A 13 -45.40 -27.17 -12.34
C MET A 13 -46.21 -26.73 -11.10
N SER A 14 -47.35 -27.38 -10.85
CA SER A 14 -48.14 -27.19 -9.62
C SER A 14 -47.63 -28.14 -8.53
N CYS A 15 -47.68 -27.68 -7.29
CA CYS A 15 -47.29 -28.42 -6.09
C CYS A 15 -48.43 -28.45 -5.06
N ASP A 16 -49.67 -28.23 -5.48
CA ASP A 16 -50.83 -28.14 -4.59
C ASP A 16 -51.25 -29.50 -4.00
N ASP A 17 -50.93 -30.59 -4.70
CA ASP A 17 -51.18 -31.98 -4.31
C ASP A 17 -50.11 -32.58 -3.38
N VAL A 18 -49.05 -31.82 -3.07
CA VAL A 18 -47.97 -32.29 -2.19
C VAL A 18 -48.36 -32.16 -0.72
N THR A 19 -48.16 -33.24 0.03
CA THR A 19 -48.47 -33.30 1.47
C THR A 19 -47.26 -33.26 2.39
N THR A 20 -46.05 -33.48 1.86
CA THR A 20 -44.80 -33.48 2.65
C THR A 20 -43.79 -32.43 2.16
N ALA A 21 -43.01 -31.86 3.08
CA ALA A 21 -42.02 -30.82 2.75
C ALA A 21 -40.89 -31.32 1.82
N ASP A 22 -40.48 -32.59 1.96
CA ASP A 22 -39.43 -33.18 1.13
C ASP A 22 -39.86 -33.41 -0.31
N GLU A 23 -41.10 -33.86 -0.53
CA GLU A 23 -41.68 -33.97 -1.87
C GLU A 23 -41.81 -32.59 -2.53
N ALA A 24 -42.21 -31.57 -1.76
CA ALA A 24 -42.38 -30.20 -2.28
C ALA A 24 -41.03 -29.61 -2.69
N LYS A 25 -39.99 -29.87 -1.90
CA LYS A 25 -38.60 -29.53 -2.23
C LYS A 25 -38.09 -30.28 -3.46
N ALA A 26 -38.38 -31.58 -3.57
CA ALA A 26 -37.95 -32.39 -4.71
C ALA A 26 -38.55 -31.85 -6.01
N ARG A 27 -39.86 -31.60 -6.04
CA ARG A 27 -40.55 -30.98 -7.18
C ARG A 27 -40.05 -29.56 -7.47
N GLY A 28 -39.79 -28.75 -6.44
CA GLY A 28 -39.19 -27.43 -6.65
C GLY A 28 -37.80 -27.52 -7.30
N GLY A 29 -37.00 -28.53 -6.91
CA GLY A 29 -35.70 -28.83 -7.53
C GLY A 29 -35.81 -29.29 -8.99
N GLU A 30 -36.83 -30.07 -9.32
CA GLU A 30 -37.13 -30.48 -10.70
C GLU A 30 -37.59 -29.30 -11.55
N ALA A 31 -38.50 -28.46 -11.05
CA ALA A 31 -38.92 -27.22 -11.72
C ALA A 31 -37.72 -26.29 -11.96
N TRP A 32 -36.83 -26.16 -10.98
CA TRP A 32 -35.59 -25.39 -11.11
C TRP A 32 -34.67 -25.90 -12.22
N LYS A 33 -34.48 -27.23 -12.30
CA LYS A 33 -33.70 -27.89 -13.36
C LYS A 33 -34.36 -27.74 -14.73
N ALA A 34 -35.69 -27.84 -14.78
CA ALA A 34 -36.46 -27.58 -15.98
C ALA A 34 -36.34 -26.11 -16.42
N GLY A 35 -36.02 -25.19 -15.51
CA GLY A 35 -35.94 -23.76 -15.79
C GLY A 35 -37.25 -23.01 -15.57
N ASP A 36 -38.28 -23.70 -15.04
CA ASP A 36 -39.50 -23.08 -14.54
C ASP A 36 -39.24 -22.47 -13.16
N VAL A 37 -38.80 -21.21 -13.15
CA VAL A 37 -38.42 -20.51 -11.92
C VAL A 37 -39.67 -20.14 -11.09
N ASP A 38 -40.80 -19.83 -11.74
CA ASP A 38 -42.06 -19.53 -11.07
C ASP A 38 -42.60 -20.76 -10.32
N GLY A 39 -42.66 -21.91 -11.01
CA GLY A 39 -43.06 -23.18 -10.40
C GLY A 39 -42.14 -23.58 -9.25
N ALA A 40 -40.82 -23.38 -9.40
CA ALA A 40 -39.87 -23.64 -8.32
C ALA A 40 -40.14 -22.80 -7.05
N ILE A 41 -40.49 -21.52 -7.20
CA ILE A 41 -40.82 -20.64 -6.05
C ILE A 41 -42.09 -21.11 -5.34
N VAL A 42 -43.13 -21.51 -6.10
CA VAL A 42 -44.38 -22.03 -5.52
C VAL A 42 -44.09 -23.29 -4.71
N CYS A 43 -43.40 -24.26 -5.31
CA CYS A 43 -43.05 -25.52 -4.65
C CYS A 43 -42.13 -25.33 -3.43
N PHE A 44 -41.13 -24.44 -3.49
CA PHE A 44 -40.31 -24.13 -2.32
C PHE A 44 -41.08 -23.36 -1.23
N SER A 45 -42.04 -22.52 -1.60
CA SER A 45 -42.91 -21.85 -0.62
C SER A 45 -43.81 -22.86 0.09
N LYS A 46 -44.36 -23.82 -0.65
CA LYS A 46 -45.12 -24.94 -0.08
C LYS A 46 -44.27 -25.78 0.87
N ALA A 47 -43.01 -26.04 0.51
CA ALA A 47 -42.08 -26.75 1.40
C ALA A 47 -41.82 -25.98 2.71
N ILE A 48 -41.73 -24.65 2.66
CA ILE A 48 -41.58 -23.80 3.85
C ILE A 48 -42.84 -23.83 4.71
N GLU A 49 -44.04 -23.79 4.10
CA GLU A 49 -45.32 -23.88 4.81
C GLU A 49 -45.49 -25.22 5.55
N LEU A 50 -45.06 -26.31 4.92
CA LEU A 50 -45.16 -27.66 5.48
C LEU A 50 -44.10 -27.95 6.56
N ASP A 51 -43.02 -27.17 6.62
CA ASP A 51 -41.91 -27.32 7.58
C ASP A 51 -41.74 -26.07 8.47
N MET A 52 -42.81 -25.31 8.73
CA MET A 52 -42.74 -24.07 9.51
C MET A 52 -42.21 -24.29 10.94
N ASP A 53 -42.50 -25.44 11.55
CA ASP A 53 -42.00 -25.82 12.87
C ASP A 53 -40.57 -26.41 12.82
N ASN A 54 -39.94 -26.44 11.64
CA ASN A 54 -38.63 -27.02 11.38
C ASN A 54 -38.52 -28.49 11.84
N THR A 55 -39.62 -29.24 11.76
CA THR A 55 -39.71 -30.65 12.15
C THR A 55 -38.73 -31.52 11.36
N SER A 56 -38.43 -31.15 10.11
CA SER A 56 -37.47 -31.85 9.26
C SER A 56 -36.00 -31.47 9.53
N GLY A 57 -35.76 -30.34 10.22
CA GLY A 57 -34.44 -29.73 10.36
C GLY A 57 -33.88 -29.08 9.09
N GLN A 58 -34.64 -29.07 7.98
CA GLN A 58 -34.19 -28.62 6.65
C GLN A 58 -34.78 -27.27 6.22
N LEU A 59 -35.47 -26.56 7.11
CA LEU A 59 -36.10 -25.27 6.81
C LEU A 59 -35.13 -24.25 6.20
N HIS A 60 -33.89 -24.20 6.69
CA HIS A 60 -32.81 -23.38 6.13
C HIS A 60 -32.51 -23.70 4.64
N VAL A 61 -32.59 -24.97 4.24
CA VAL A 61 -32.39 -25.40 2.85
C VAL A 61 -33.53 -24.92 1.95
N HIS A 62 -34.77 -24.98 2.41
CA HIS A 62 -35.93 -24.48 1.66
C HIS A 62 -35.82 -22.97 1.41
N TYR A 63 -35.48 -22.19 2.44
CA TYR A 63 -35.21 -20.75 2.30
C TYR A 63 -34.06 -20.45 1.33
N SER A 64 -32.93 -21.17 1.41
CA SER A 64 -31.81 -20.99 0.47
C SER A 64 -32.20 -21.28 -0.98
N ASN A 65 -33.02 -22.30 -1.22
CA ASN A 65 -33.46 -22.67 -2.56
C ASN A 65 -34.43 -21.64 -3.15
N ARG A 66 -35.36 -21.13 -2.33
CA ARG A 66 -36.27 -20.05 -2.74
C ARG A 66 -35.53 -18.72 -2.97
N SER A 67 -34.56 -18.40 -2.12
CA SER A 67 -33.64 -17.26 -2.33
C SER A 67 -32.92 -17.35 -3.67
N ALA A 68 -32.40 -18.52 -4.04
CA ALA A 68 -31.77 -18.73 -5.33
C ALA A 68 -32.74 -18.52 -6.51
N ALA A 69 -33.99 -18.93 -6.33
CA ALA A 69 -35.04 -18.74 -7.33
C ALA A 69 -35.41 -17.27 -7.51
N PHE A 70 -35.55 -16.51 -6.42
CA PHE A 70 -35.77 -15.06 -6.48
C PHE A 70 -34.60 -14.31 -7.14
N LEU A 71 -33.35 -14.70 -6.86
CA LEU A 71 -32.18 -14.12 -7.53
C LEU A 71 -32.21 -14.32 -9.05
N LYS A 72 -32.71 -15.46 -9.53
CA LYS A 72 -32.85 -15.74 -10.97
C LYS A 72 -33.96 -14.92 -11.62
N GLN A 73 -34.94 -14.43 -10.85
CA GLN A 73 -35.96 -13.47 -11.29
C GLN A 73 -35.55 -12.00 -11.13
N ASN A 74 -34.29 -11.71 -10.76
CA ASN A 74 -33.83 -10.37 -10.37
C ASN A 74 -34.58 -9.76 -9.18
N LYS A 75 -35.29 -10.57 -8.38
CA LYS A 75 -35.97 -10.17 -7.15
C LYS A 75 -35.01 -10.24 -5.95
N ALA A 76 -34.02 -9.34 -5.96
CA ALA A 76 -32.90 -9.41 -5.03
C ALA A 76 -33.28 -9.06 -3.57
N ALA A 77 -34.34 -8.27 -3.36
CA ALA A 77 -34.81 -7.90 -2.02
C ALA A 77 -35.49 -9.09 -1.31
N GLU A 78 -36.37 -9.78 -2.03
CA GLU A 78 -37.06 -10.99 -1.57
C GLU A 78 -36.05 -12.13 -1.34
N ALA A 79 -35.08 -12.26 -2.23
CA ALA A 79 -33.97 -13.20 -2.04
C ALA A 79 -33.14 -12.92 -0.78
N LEU A 80 -32.95 -11.63 -0.43
CA LEU A 80 -32.22 -11.25 0.77
C LEU A 80 -33.00 -11.65 2.03
N MET A 81 -34.30 -11.41 2.07
CA MET A 81 -35.15 -11.82 3.21
C MET A 81 -35.06 -13.33 3.44
N ASP A 82 -35.16 -14.14 2.39
CA ASP A 82 -35.02 -15.60 2.49
C ASP A 82 -33.60 -16.01 2.91
N ALA A 83 -32.57 -15.33 2.43
CA ALA A 83 -31.19 -15.62 2.83
C ALA A 83 -30.91 -15.25 4.30
N GLU A 84 -31.52 -14.19 4.81
CA GLU A 84 -31.45 -13.80 6.22
C GLU A 84 -32.14 -14.85 7.10
N ARG A 85 -33.37 -15.27 6.74
CA ARG A 85 -34.07 -16.37 7.42
C ARG A 85 -33.27 -17.68 7.41
N CYS A 86 -32.63 -17.99 6.29
CA CYS A 86 -31.77 -19.16 6.17
C CYS A 86 -30.61 -19.14 7.20
N VAL A 87 -29.95 -18.00 7.37
CA VAL A 87 -28.85 -17.83 8.32
C VAL A 87 -29.35 -17.76 9.78
N GLU A 88 -30.55 -17.24 10.02
CA GLU A 88 -31.20 -17.29 11.34
C GLU A 88 -31.52 -18.72 11.78
N VAL A 89 -32.07 -19.53 10.86
CA VAL A 89 -32.44 -20.93 11.13
C VAL A 89 -31.20 -21.81 11.29
N ASN A 90 -30.16 -21.59 10.46
CA ASN A 90 -28.89 -22.31 10.59
C ASN A 90 -27.66 -21.38 10.42
N PRO A 91 -27.15 -20.82 11.53
CA PRO A 91 -25.98 -19.94 11.52
C PRO A 91 -24.65 -20.63 11.19
N SER A 92 -24.62 -21.97 11.16
CA SER A 92 -23.42 -22.74 10.83
C SER A 92 -23.27 -23.00 9.32
N TRP A 93 -24.31 -22.73 8.54
CA TRP A 93 -24.37 -23.12 7.14
C TRP A 93 -23.81 -22.06 6.18
N ALA A 94 -22.62 -22.32 5.63
CA ALA A 94 -21.92 -21.40 4.75
C ALA A 94 -22.71 -20.99 3.49
N LYS A 95 -23.57 -21.89 2.95
CA LYS A 95 -24.40 -21.58 1.77
C LYS A 95 -25.44 -20.48 2.04
N GLY A 96 -25.97 -20.37 3.26
CA GLY A 96 -26.87 -19.28 3.64
C GLY A 96 -26.20 -17.91 3.50
N TYR A 97 -24.98 -17.80 4.02
CA TYR A 97 -24.15 -16.60 3.86
C TYR A 97 -23.78 -16.31 2.40
N SER A 98 -23.56 -17.35 1.58
CA SER A 98 -23.36 -17.19 0.13
C SER A 98 -24.58 -16.56 -0.56
N ARG A 99 -25.79 -17.04 -0.24
CA ARG A 99 -27.05 -16.47 -0.76
C ARG A 99 -27.26 -15.03 -0.32
N MET A 100 -26.99 -14.74 0.96
CA MET A 100 -27.10 -13.39 1.52
C MET A 100 -26.13 -12.43 0.83
N GLY A 101 -24.86 -12.83 0.68
CA GLY A 101 -23.85 -12.04 -0.02
C GLY A 101 -24.22 -11.80 -1.49
N THR A 102 -24.81 -12.79 -2.17
CA THR A 102 -25.23 -12.65 -3.57
C THR A 102 -26.40 -11.69 -3.73
N ALA A 103 -27.38 -11.76 -2.84
CA ALA A 103 -28.52 -10.84 -2.82
C ALA A 103 -28.07 -9.39 -2.53
N LEU A 104 -27.22 -9.19 -1.51
CA LEU A 104 -26.66 -7.87 -1.20
C LEU A 104 -25.82 -7.31 -2.35
N PHE A 105 -25.06 -8.16 -3.04
CA PHE A 105 -24.27 -7.77 -4.20
C PHE A 105 -25.17 -7.27 -5.35
N ARG A 106 -26.29 -7.96 -5.61
CA ARG A 106 -27.27 -7.55 -6.63
C ARG A 106 -28.00 -6.25 -6.27
N LEU A 107 -28.16 -5.96 -4.97
CA LEU A 107 -28.73 -4.71 -4.47
C LEU A 107 -27.71 -3.54 -4.43
N GLY A 108 -26.47 -3.74 -4.89
CA GLY A 108 -25.42 -2.71 -4.87
C GLY A 108 -24.82 -2.44 -3.47
N ARG A 109 -25.20 -3.21 -2.47
CA ARG A 109 -24.69 -3.11 -1.08
C ARG A 109 -23.42 -3.93 -0.92
N HIS A 110 -22.37 -3.53 -1.63
CA HIS A 110 -21.12 -4.30 -1.78
C HIS A 110 -20.32 -4.47 -0.48
N ASP A 111 -20.40 -3.50 0.44
CA ASP A 111 -19.83 -3.55 1.79
C ASP A 111 -20.46 -4.68 2.62
N LYS A 112 -21.79 -4.73 2.67
CA LYS A 112 -22.54 -5.75 3.40
C LYS A 112 -22.39 -7.12 2.73
N ALA A 113 -22.31 -7.16 1.41
CA ALA A 113 -22.04 -8.39 0.66
C ALA A 113 -20.68 -8.99 1.04
N ALA A 114 -19.62 -8.17 1.11
CA ALA A 114 -18.30 -8.62 1.53
C ALA A 114 -18.32 -9.16 2.98
N ALA A 115 -19.03 -8.48 3.90
CA ALA A 115 -19.19 -8.96 5.27
C ALA A 115 -19.91 -10.32 5.34
N ALA A 116 -20.97 -10.53 4.54
CA ALA A 116 -21.69 -11.79 4.47
C ALA A 116 -20.80 -12.93 3.92
N TYR A 117 -20.05 -12.70 2.84
CA TYR A 117 -19.13 -13.71 2.30
C TYR A 117 -17.99 -14.03 3.27
N SER A 118 -17.49 -13.05 4.02
CA SER A 118 -16.47 -13.27 5.06
C SER A 118 -17.00 -14.19 6.16
N LYS A 119 -18.21 -13.96 6.65
CA LYS A 119 -18.87 -14.85 7.63
C LYS A 119 -19.07 -16.26 7.07
N GLY A 120 -19.41 -16.39 5.79
CA GLY A 120 -19.48 -17.68 5.11
C GLY A 120 -18.12 -18.42 5.10
N LEU A 121 -17.02 -17.70 4.83
CA LEU A 121 -15.66 -18.26 4.84
C LEU A 121 -15.18 -18.64 6.24
N GLU A 122 -15.64 -17.97 7.30
CA GLU A 122 -15.37 -18.40 8.67
C GLU A 122 -15.97 -19.78 8.96
N ARG A 123 -17.09 -20.12 8.32
CA ARG A 123 -17.73 -21.45 8.43
C ARG A 123 -17.14 -22.47 7.48
N GLU A 124 -16.80 -22.07 6.26
CA GLU A 124 -16.19 -22.92 5.24
C GLU A 124 -14.94 -22.26 4.62
N PRO A 125 -13.77 -22.33 5.28
CA PRO A 125 -12.56 -21.63 4.84
C PRO A 125 -12.03 -22.08 3.48
N GLY A 126 -12.37 -23.31 3.08
CA GLY A 126 -11.97 -23.93 1.81
C GLY A 126 -12.82 -23.53 0.60
N SER A 127 -13.91 -22.78 0.78
CA SER A 127 -14.84 -22.47 -0.31
C SER A 127 -14.23 -21.48 -1.31
N VAL A 128 -13.92 -21.98 -2.52
CA VAL A 128 -13.38 -21.18 -3.62
C VAL A 128 -14.41 -20.15 -4.12
N GLU A 129 -15.69 -20.52 -4.13
CA GLU A 129 -16.78 -19.65 -4.58
C GLU A 129 -16.95 -18.44 -3.66
N LEU A 130 -17.02 -18.66 -2.35
CA LEU A 130 -17.14 -17.57 -1.37
C LEU A 130 -15.94 -16.62 -1.43
N ARG A 131 -14.72 -17.15 -1.59
CA ARG A 131 -13.50 -16.33 -1.74
C ARG A 131 -13.54 -15.49 -3.01
N LYS A 132 -13.97 -16.07 -4.14
CA LYS A 132 -14.12 -15.34 -5.40
C LYS A 132 -15.15 -14.22 -5.27
N ASN A 133 -16.31 -14.50 -4.68
CA ASN A 133 -17.38 -13.53 -4.54
C ASN A 133 -17.04 -12.43 -3.52
N LEU A 134 -16.30 -12.74 -2.46
CA LEU A 134 -15.75 -11.75 -1.53
C LEU A 134 -14.82 -10.76 -2.26
N LEU A 135 -13.88 -11.27 -3.06
CA LEU A 135 -12.94 -10.44 -3.80
C LEU A 135 -13.67 -9.51 -4.79
N GLU A 136 -14.68 -10.03 -5.50
CA GLU A 136 -15.48 -9.23 -6.42
C GLU A 136 -16.30 -8.16 -5.67
N ALA A 137 -16.90 -8.49 -4.53
CA ALA A 137 -17.62 -7.53 -3.69
C ALA A 137 -16.70 -6.40 -3.19
N GLN A 138 -15.49 -6.72 -2.74
CA GLN A 138 -14.49 -5.73 -2.31
C GLN A 138 -14.06 -4.82 -3.47
N LYS A 139 -13.83 -5.40 -4.65
CA LYS A 139 -13.45 -4.65 -5.85
C LYS A 139 -14.53 -3.64 -6.26
N GLN A 140 -15.79 -4.07 -6.27
CA GLN A 140 -16.93 -3.20 -6.60
C GLN A 140 -17.15 -2.12 -5.53
N HIS A 141 -16.98 -2.44 -4.24
CA HIS A 141 -17.05 -1.45 -3.17
C HIS A 141 -15.98 -0.34 -3.33
N VAL A 142 -14.72 -0.71 -3.60
CA VAL A 142 -13.65 0.26 -3.85
C VAL A 142 -13.93 1.09 -5.11
N ALA A 143 -14.43 0.47 -6.18
CA ALA A 143 -14.81 1.19 -7.40
C ALA A 143 -15.94 2.19 -7.15
N ALA A 144 -16.96 1.80 -6.38
CA ALA A 144 -18.07 2.67 -6.00
C ALA A 144 -17.61 3.84 -5.12
N GLN A 145 -16.73 3.58 -4.13
CA GLN A 145 -16.13 4.63 -3.31
C GLN A 145 -15.27 5.60 -4.14
N ALA A 146 -14.48 5.08 -5.09
CA ALA A 146 -13.69 5.89 -5.99
C ALA A 146 -14.58 6.76 -6.90
N ALA A 147 -15.66 6.20 -7.45
CA ALA A 147 -16.63 6.94 -8.25
C ALA A 147 -17.36 8.03 -7.45
N ALA A 148 -17.81 7.71 -6.24
CA ALA A 148 -18.44 8.67 -5.33
C ALA A 148 -17.47 9.79 -4.93
N SER A 149 -16.21 9.47 -4.62
CA SER A 149 -15.18 10.47 -4.32
C SER A 149 -14.84 11.37 -5.51
N ARG A 150 -14.95 10.84 -6.74
CA ARG A 150 -14.76 11.60 -7.99
C ARG A 150 -15.95 12.50 -8.30
N ALA A 151 -17.16 12.10 -7.93
CA ALA A 151 -18.38 12.90 -8.09
C ALA A 151 -18.53 13.99 -7.01
N ALA A 152 -18.01 13.76 -5.80
CA ALA A 152 -18.14 14.66 -4.67
C ALA A 152 -17.08 15.79 -4.62
N ARG A 153 -15.98 15.69 -5.40
CA ARG A 153 -15.02 16.79 -5.51
C ARG A 153 -15.55 17.79 -6.55
N PRO A 154 -15.80 19.07 -6.21
CA PRO A 154 -15.91 20.09 -7.24
C PRO A 154 -14.65 20.00 -8.10
N ARG A 155 -14.81 20.02 -9.43
CA ARG A 155 -13.69 20.02 -10.38
C ARG A 155 -12.97 21.36 -10.25
N GLU A 156 -12.10 21.48 -9.23
CA GLU A 156 -11.16 22.59 -9.16
C GLU A 156 -10.28 22.50 -10.40
N THR A 157 -10.33 23.55 -11.21
CA THR A 157 -9.39 23.71 -12.31
C THR A 157 -7.97 23.85 -11.74
N MET A 158 -6.95 23.49 -12.52
CA MET A 158 -5.55 23.76 -12.18
C MET A 158 -5.34 25.18 -11.63
N ALA A 159 -5.97 26.18 -12.26
CA ALA A 159 -5.85 27.58 -11.86
C ALA A 159 -6.46 27.88 -10.48
N GLU A 160 -7.53 27.17 -10.10
CA GLU A 160 -8.13 27.28 -8.76
C GLU A 160 -7.30 26.55 -7.72
N TYR A 161 -6.80 25.35 -8.03
CA TYR A 161 -5.95 24.58 -7.13
C TYR A 161 -4.64 25.32 -6.80
N VAL A 162 -4.00 25.92 -7.81
CA VAL A 162 -2.79 26.75 -7.66
C VAL A 162 -3.06 27.97 -6.78
N ARG A 163 -4.22 28.62 -6.95
CA ARG A 163 -4.64 29.76 -6.10
C ARG A 163 -4.96 29.34 -4.67
N ALA A 164 -5.58 28.17 -4.49
CA ALA A 164 -5.94 27.65 -3.18
C ALA A 164 -4.73 27.13 -2.38
N HIS A 165 -3.68 26.66 -3.07
CA HIS A 165 -2.49 26.06 -2.45
C HIS A 165 -1.18 26.76 -2.90
N PRO A 166 -0.98 28.04 -2.55
CA PRO A 166 0.19 28.80 -3.00
C PRO A 166 1.51 28.22 -2.47
N SER A 167 1.53 27.73 -1.22
CA SER A 167 2.72 27.13 -0.60
C SER A 167 3.16 25.84 -1.30
N LEU A 168 2.22 24.98 -1.66
CA LEU A 168 2.48 23.71 -2.33
C LEU A 168 2.94 23.95 -3.79
N THR A 169 2.30 24.88 -4.49
CA THR A 169 2.70 25.27 -5.86
C THR A 169 4.08 25.92 -5.86
N PHE A 170 4.39 26.75 -4.87
CA PHE A 170 5.71 27.33 -4.71
C PHE A 170 6.77 26.26 -4.46
N GLN A 171 6.51 25.28 -3.59
CA GLN A 171 7.41 24.13 -3.38
C GLN A 171 7.63 23.32 -4.65
N PHE A 172 6.60 23.16 -5.49
CA PHE A 172 6.74 22.50 -6.78
C PHE A 172 7.69 23.26 -7.72
N GLY A 173 7.54 24.59 -7.83
CA GLY A 173 8.44 25.43 -8.62
C GLY A 173 9.89 25.33 -8.15
N LEU A 174 10.11 25.32 -6.83
CA LEU A 174 11.44 25.13 -6.25
C LEU A 174 12.03 23.75 -6.56
N ARG A 175 11.21 22.69 -6.51
CA ARG A 175 11.63 21.32 -6.87
C ARG A 175 11.96 21.18 -8.35
N PHE A 176 11.19 21.81 -9.23
CA PHE A 176 11.51 21.91 -10.65
C PHE A 176 12.89 22.55 -10.86
N PHE A 177 13.13 23.70 -10.21
CA PHE A 177 14.41 24.40 -10.29
C PHE A 177 15.56 23.53 -9.76
N LEU A 178 15.37 22.83 -8.64
CA LEU A 178 16.34 21.90 -8.07
C LEU A 178 16.69 20.79 -9.08
N LEU A 179 15.70 20.14 -9.69
CA LEU A 179 15.91 19.08 -10.67
C LEU A 179 16.59 19.59 -11.94
N ALA A 180 16.25 20.79 -12.42
CA ALA A 180 16.93 21.43 -13.53
C ALA A 180 18.42 21.67 -13.23
N ASN A 181 18.75 22.11 -12.01
CA ASN A 181 20.15 22.25 -11.58
C ASN A 181 20.89 20.91 -11.52
N TRP A 182 20.20 19.83 -11.13
CA TRP A 182 20.78 18.49 -11.17
C TRP A 182 21.07 18.02 -12.59
N VAL A 183 20.14 18.21 -13.54
CA VAL A 183 20.35 17.89 -14.96
C VAL A 183 21.55 18.65 -15.52
N MET A 184 21.65 19.95 -15.23
CA MET A 184 22.80 20.79 -15.62
C MET A 184 24.12 20.34 -15.00
N TYR A 185 24.09 19.74 -13.82
CA TYR A 185 25.29 19.17 -13.18
C TYR A 185 25.76 17.87 -13.87
N VAL A 186 24.84 17.06 -14.40
CA VAL A 186 25.15 15.73 -14.97
C VAL A 186 25.48 15.77 -16.48
N LEU A 187 24.92 16.70 -17.26
CA LEU A 187 24.98 16.73 -18.74
C LEU A 187 25.89 17.85 -19.32
N PRO A 188 27.18 17.94 -18.99
CA PRO A 188 27.96 19.17 -19.13
C PRO A 188 27.83 19.91 -20.49
N LEU A 189 27.40 21.19 -20.44
CA LEU A 189 27.65 22.22 -21.45
C LEU A 189 28.54 23.32 -20.80
N GLN A 190 29.85 23.07 -20.87
CA GLN A 190 30.97 24.03 -20.79
C GLN A 190 31.27 24.91 -19.54
N ALA A 191 30.45 25.01 -18.47
CA ALA A 191 30.83 25.93 -17.36
C ALA A 191 30.59 25.54 -15.88
N ALA A 192 29.83 24.50 -15.51
CA ALA A 192 29.27 24.48 -14.14
C ALA A 192 29.37 23.17 -13.33
N SER A 193 30.46 22.40 -13.31
CA SER A 193 30.48 21.18 -12.48
C SER A 193 30.46 21.47 -10.96
N LEU A 194 31.39 22.26 -10.43
CA LEU A 194 31.42 22.56 -8.98
C LEU A 194 30.38 23.62 -8.58
N PHE A 195 30.15 24.60 -9.45
CA PHE A 195 29.16 25.65 -9.21
C PHE A 195 27.72 25.11 -9.27
N ALA A 196 27.37 24.24 -10.23
CA ALA A 196 26.06 23.59 -10.23
C ALA A 196 25.90 22.62 -9.05
N TYR A 197 26.96 21.90 -8.67
CA TYR A 197 26.93 21.04 -7.48
C TYR A 197 26.56 21.81 -6.20
N ARG A 198 27.25 22.93 -5.95
CA ARG A 198 26.95 23.78 -4.78
C ARG A 198 25.55 24.41 -4.87
N ARG A 199 25.15 24.92 -6.04
CA ARG A 199 23.79 25.45 -6.24
C ARG A 199 22.72 24.41 -5.99
N LEU A 200 22.91 23.17 -6.46
CA LEU A 200 22.00 22.06 -6.22
C LEU A 200 21.84 21.78 -4.72
N LEU A 201 22.95 21.72 -3.97
CA LEU A 201 22.92 21.48 -2.53
C LEU A 201 22.27 22.64 -1.76
N TYR A 202 22.57 23.88 -2.11
CA TYR A 202 21.92 25.04 -1.49
C TYR A 202 20.42 25.08 -1.81
N ALA A 203 20.02 24.78 -3.05
CA ALA A 203 18.61 24.65 -3.42
C ALA A 203 17.94 23.55 -2.60
N MET A 204 18.59 22.40 -2.41
CA MET A 204 18.08 21.29 -1.62
C MET A 204 17.89 21.64 -0.15
N ILE A 205 18.86 22.32 0.46
CA ILE A 205 18.74 22.85 1.83
C ILE A 205 17.57 23.80 1.91
N PHE A 206 17.46 24.75 0.98
CA PHE A 206 16.40 25.75 0.97
C PHE A 206 15.00 25.13 0.82
N VAL A 207 14.81 24.25 -0.18
CA VAL A 207 13.53 23.56 -0.42
C VAL A 207 13.11 22.75 0.82
N ASN A 208 14.04 21.99 1.39
CA ASN A 208 13.74 21.15 2.56
C ASN A 208 13.53 21.97 3.83
N ALA A 209 14.25 23.08 4.01
CA ALA A 209 14.06 23.99 5.15
C ALA A 209 12.67 24.66 5.09
N LEU A 210 12.25 25.08 3.91
CA LEU A 210 10.91 25.64 3.72
C LEU A 210 9.82 24.57 3.92
N GLY A 211 10.06 23.34 3.46
CA GLY A 211 9.20 22.19 3.71
C GLY A 211 9.07 21.86 5.20
N LEU A 212 10.19 21.91 5.93
CA LEU A 212 10.23 21.69 7.37
C LEU A 212 9.46 22.78 8.12
N TYR A 213 9.67 24.05 7.77
CA TYR A 213 8.91 25.19 8.32
C TYR A 213 7.41 25.07 8.04
N GLY A 214 7.04 24.62 6.84
CA GLY A 214 5.64 24.40 6.47
C GLY A 214 4.94 23.32 7.31
N ARG A 215 5.66 22.28 7.76
CA ARG A 215 5.08 21.18 8.57
C ARG A 215 5.09 21.45 10.06
N HIS A 216 6.21 21.97 10.59
CA HIS A 216 6.41 22.13 12.03
C HIS A 216 6.13 23.56 12.51
N GLY A 217 5.96 24.51 11.59
CA GLY A 217 5.73 25.92 11.92
C GLY A 217 6.94 26.58 12.56
N ARG A 218 6.68 27.57 13.42
CA ARG A 218 7.73 28.34 14.12
C ARG A 218 8.56 27.45 15.04
N LEU A 219 9.85 27.77 15.14
CA LEU A 219 10.81 27.10 16.02
C LEU A 219 10.35 27.16 17.49
N ARG A 220 10.38 26.00 18.16
CA ARG A 220 10.10 25.86 19.60
C ARG A 220 11.27 25.15 20.27
N PHE A 221 11.75 25.71 21.37
CA PHE A 221 12.85 25.13 22.13
C PHE A 221 12.32 24.14 23.19
N ASN A 222 11.68 23.05 22.72
CA ASN A 222 11.25 21.96 23.60
C ASN A 222 11.70 20.58 23.04
N ALA A 223 11.78 19.59 23.91
CA ALA A 223 12.29 18.26 23.56
C ALA A 223 11.40 17.55 22.52
N GLU A 224 10.08 17.73 22.60
CA GLU A 224 9.12 17.13 21.68
C GLU A 224 9.25 17.69 20.25
N TYR A 225 9.35 19.01 20.10
CA TYR A 225 9.59 19.65 18.81
C TYR A 225 10.93 19.20 18.21
N ALA A 226 11.99 19.16 19.02
CA ALA A 226 13.29 18.68 18.58
C ALA A 226 13.22 17.23 18.09
N ALA A 227 12.50 16.35 18.78
CA ALA A 227 12.29 14.96 18.37
C ALA A 227 11.47 14.87 17.06
N ASN A 228 10.40 15.65 16.93
CA ASN A 228 9.57 15.68 15.72
C ASN A 228 10.33 16.21 14.50
N VAL A 229 11.17 17.23 14.68
CA VAL A 229 12.01 17.77 13.61
C VAL A 229 13.14 16.81 13.25
N ALA A 230 13.81 16.19 14.23
CA ALA A 230 14.92 15.27 13.97
C ALA A 230 14.45 13.99 13.24
N THR A 231 13.23 13.54 13.49
CA THR A 231 12.64 12.38 12.80
C THR A 231 12.09 12.72 11.41
N ASP A 232 12.02 14.00 11.05
CA ASP A 232 11.53 14.46 9.75
C ASP A 232 12.55 14.16 8.63
N PRO A 233 12.14 13.54 7.52
CA PRO A 233 13.01 13.28 6.37
C PRO A 233 13.69 14.54 5.79
N CYS A 234 13.03 15.70 5.83
CA CYS A 234 13.60 16.95 5.35
C CYS A 234 14.79 17.38 6.20
N CYS A 235 14.73 17.19 7.51
CA CYS A 235 15.87 17.46 8.40
C CYS A 235 17.06 16.57 8.03
N GLN A 236 16.81 15.29 7.77
CA GLN A 236 17.86 14.34 7.36
C GLN A 236 18.50 14.71 6.02
N THR A 237 17.70 15.16 5.05
CA THR A 237 18.19 15.69 3.76
C THR A 237 19.03 16.94 3.96
N ILE A 238 18.60 17.89 4.80
CA ILE A 238 19.36 19.11 5.12
C ILE A 238 20.72 18.76 5.74
N MET A 239 20.74 17.87 6.74
CA MET A 239 21.98 17.43 7.39
C MET A 239 22.95 16.79 6.41
N THR A 240 22.44 15.92 5.53
CA THR A 240 23.24 15.26 4.49
C THR A 240 23.75 16.26 3.44
N ALA A 241 22.91 17.22 3.03
CA ALA A 241 23.29 18.26 2.08
C ALA A 241 24.36 19.20 2.66
N LEU A 242 24.21 19.66 3.91
CA LEU A 242 25.21 20.48 4.60
C LEU A 242 26.57 19.81 4.67
N LEU A 243 26.58 18.50 4.96
CA LEU A 243 27.80 17.70 4.95
C LEU A 243 28.47 17.74 3.56
N PHE A 244 27.72 17.69 2.47
CA PHE A 244 28.28 17.71 1.13
C PHE A 244 28.66 19.12 0.62
N VAL A 245 28.06 20.20 1.15
CA VAL A 245 28.36 21.58 0.72
C VAL A 245 29.83 21.94 0.95
N VAL A 246 30.36 21.54 2.11
CA VAL A 246 31.72 21.87 2.54
C VAL A 246 32.77 20.92 1.96
N ASN A 247 32.35 19.84 1.29
CA ASN A 247 33.22 18.80 0.79
C ASN A 247 33.33 18.82 -0.75
N ARG A 248 34.25 18.01 -1.28
CA ARG A 248 34.38 17.79 -2.72
C ARG A 248 33.13 17.12 -3.28
N PRO A 249 32.84 17.28 -4.58
CA PRO A 249 31.61 16.76 -5.15
C PRO A 249 31.58 15.24 -5.18
N TYR A 250 30.65 14.66 -4.41
CA TYR A 250 30.36 13.24 -4.40
C TYR A 250 29.03 12.98 -5.12
N LEU A 251 29.09 12.64 -6.42
CA LEU A 251 27.89 12.41 -7.24
C LEU A 251 26.98 11.32 -6.62
N VAL A 252 27.57 10.18 -6.25
CA VAL A 252 26.85 9.03 -5.68
C VAL A 252 26.13 9.41 -4.38
N GLY A 253 26.73 10.29 -3.56
CA GLY A 253 26.17 10.71 -2.29
C GLY A 253 24.88 11.54 -2.41
N ILE A 254 24.66 12.24 -3.53
CA ILE A 254 23.45 13.07 -3.73
C ILE A 254 22.31 12.27 -4.37
N VAL A 255 22.60 11.17 -5.07
CA VAL A 255 21.58 10.37 -5.78
C VAL A 255 20.34 10.06 -4.93
N PRO A 256 20.46 9.59 -3.66
CA PRO A 256 19.29 9.31 -2.83
C PRO A 256 18.36 10.51 -2.66
N MET A 257 18.94 11.70 -2.43
CA MET A 257 18.18 12.91 -2.18
C MET A 257 17.48 13.39 -3.46
N VAL A 258 18.15 13.32 -4.62
CA VAL A 258 17.56 13.72 -5.91
C VAL A 258 16.43 12.78 -6.30
N LEU A 259 16.57 11.46 -6.10
CA LEU A 259 15.50 10.51 -6.41
C LEU A 259 14.25 10.76 -5.55
N LEU A 260 14.42 11.14 -4.28
CA LEU A 260 13.30 11.51 -3.42
C LEU A 260 12.59 12.78 -3.92
N GLU A 261 13.34 13.83 -4.26
CA GLU A 261 12.75 15.07 -4.80
C GLU A 261 12.08 14.83 -6.17
N LEU A 262 12.66 13.97 -7.01
CA LEU A 262 12.07 13.56 -8.28
C LEU A 262 10.73 12.83 -8.07
N THR A 263 10.67 11.92 -7.09
CA THR A 263 9.44 11.19 -6.77
C THR A 263 8.33 12.14 -6.33
N ASP A 264 8.65 13.08 -5.43
CA ASP A 264 7.69 14.06 -4.96
C ASP A 264 7.27 15.06 -6.07
N PHE A 265 8.19 15.43 -6.97
CA PHE A 265 7.89 16.25 -8.14
C PHE A 265 6.92 15.56 -9.10
N LEU A 266 7.17 14.29 -9.43
CA LEU A 266 6.33 13.53 -10.35
C LEU A 266 4.94 13.25 -9.76
N TRP A 267 4.84 13.00 -8.45
CA TRP A 267 3.57 12.87 -7.75
C TRP A 267 2.71 14.14 -7.90
N PHE A 268 3.31 15.30 -7.62
CA PHE A 268 2.59 16.57 -7.74
C PHE A 268 2.24 16.89 -9.20
N LEU A 269 3.17 16.68 -10.13
CA LEU A 269 2.94 16.87 -11.56
C LEU A 269 1.78 16.00 -12.06
N SER A 270 1.73 14.72 -11.66
CA SER A 270 0.63 13.83 -12.02
C SER A 270 -0.71 14.34 -11.45
N GLY A 271 -0.73 14.81 -10.21
CA GLY A 271 -1.93 15.40 -9.60
C GLY A 271 -2.42 16.64 -10.36
N LEU A 272 -1.51 17.53 -10.72
CA LEU A 272 -1.80 18.72 -11.51
C LEU A 272 -2.35 18.37 -12.91
N LEU A 273 -1.72 17.43 -13.61
CA LEU A 273 -2.13 17.04 -14.97
C LEU A 273 -3.51 16.38 -14.98
N GLN A 274 -3.92 15.71 -13.90
CA GLN A 274 -5.26 15.12 -13.77
C GLN A 274 -6.37 16.17 -13.59
N MET A 275 -6.03 17.37 -13.10
CA MET A 275 -6.97 18.48 -12.93
C MET A 275 -7.18 19.29 -14.22
N SER A 276 -6.26 19.18 -15.18
CA SER A 276 -6.32 19.92 -16.44
C SER A 276 -7.06 19.13 -17.53
N PRO A 277 -8.21 19.61 -18.03
CA PRO A 277 -8.90 18.95 -19.13
C PRO A 277 -8.14 19.11 -20.45
N GLY A 278 -8.13 18.07 -21.29
CA GLY A 278 -7.61 18.12 -22.65
C GLY A 278 -6.70 16.95 -23.02
N ALA A 279 -6.79 16.52 -24.28
CA ALA A 279 -6.06 15.36 -24.81
C ALA A 279 -4.52 15.47 -24.65
N PHE A 280 -3.98 16.70 -24.71
CA PHE A 280 -2.57 16.96 -24.45
C PHE A 280 -2.17 16.58 -23.02
N PHE A 281 -2.87 17.09 -22.01
CA PHE A 281 -2.57 16.84 -20.60
C PHE A 281 -2.79 15.36 -20.23
N GLU A 282 -3.79 14.70 -20.81
CA GLU A 282 -3.98 13.27 -20.64
C GLU A 282 -2.84 12.43 -21.23
N LYS A 283 -2.34 12.80 -22.42
CA LYS A 283 -1.18 12.14 -23.04
C LYS A 283 0.08 12.37 -22.21
N LEU A 284 0.28 13.59 -21.72
CA LEU A 284 1.41 13.93 -20.86
C LEU A 284 1.35 13.18 -19.53
N ASN A 285 0.18 13.11 -18.88
CA ASN A 285 -0.01 12.35 -17.64
C ASN A 285 0.25 10.86 -17.84
N ARG A 286 -0.20 10.27 -18.95
CA ARG A 286 0.14 8.88 -19.30
C ARG A 286 1.65 8.69 -19.49
N GLY A 287 2.33 9.66 -20.07
CA GLY A 287 3.79 9.66 -20.19
C GLY A 287 4.49 9.69 -18.82
N VAL A 288 4.05 10.58 -17.92
CA VAL A 288 4.55 10.67 -16.54
C VAL A 288 4.30 9.35 -15.79
N ASP A 289 3.10 8.77 -15.91
CA ASP A 289 2.74 7.50 -15.28
C ASP A 289 3.60 6.35 -15.82
N MET A 290 3.82 6.27 -17.13
CA MET A 290 4.66 5.24 -17.74
C MET A 290 6.12 5.38 -17.30
N PHE A 291 6.62 6.62 -17.29
CA PHE A 291 7.98 6.93 -16.81
C PHE A 291 8.15 6.56 -15.35
N GLY A 292 7.20 6.92 -14.48
CA GLY A 292 7.23 6.54 -13.05
C GLY A 292 7.23 5.02 -12.86
N GLY A 293 6.36 4.30 -13.57
CA GLY A 293 6.30 2.84 -13.52
C GLY A 293 7.61 2.17 -13.96
N ALA A 294 8.21 2.66 -15.05
CA ALA A 294 9.49 2.17 -15.57
C ALA A 294 10.67 2.51 -14.65
N LEU A 295 10.72 3.74 -14.13
CA LEU A 295 11.81 4.22 -13.29
C LEU A 295 11.86 3.51 -11.93
N PHE A 296 10.71 3.32 -11.28
CA PHE A 296 10.64 2.76 -9.93
C PHE A 296 10.42 1.25 -9.90
N GLY A 297 9.99 0.64 -11.00
CA GLY A 297 9.81 -0.82 -11.11
C GLY A 297 8.80 -1.40 -10.11
N VAL A 298 7.79 -0.63 -9.71
CA VAL A 298 6.80 -1.08 -8.73
C VAL A 298 5.82 -2.09 -9.37
N PRO A 299 5.63 -3.28 -8.78
CA PRO A 299 4.69 -4.28 -9.30
C PRO A 299 3.26 -3.75 -9.37
N ASN A 300 2.55 -4.11 -10.44
CA ASN A 300 1.15 -3.76 -10.66
C ASN A 300 0.88 -2.25 -10.65
N TRP A 301 1.82 -1.44 -11.16
CA TRP A 301 1.69 0.03 -11.22
C TRP A 301 0.34 0.50 -11.78
N GLY A 302 -0.07 -0.05 -12.93
CA GLY A 302 -1.30 0.34 -13.60
C GLY A 302 -2.59 0.01 -12.84
N SER A 303 -2.59 -1.00 -11.97
CA SER A 303 -3.78 -1.42 -11.22
C SER A 303 -3.91 -0.74 -9.85
N ARG A 304 -2.89 -0.01 -9.39
CA ARG A 304 -2.90 0.74 -8.13
C ARG A 304 -3.64 2.07 -8.28
N SER A 305 -4.21 2.56 -7.19
CA SER A 305 -4.73 3.94 -7.13
C SER A 305 -3.57 4.94 -7.24
N VAL A 306 -3.84 6.18 -7.69
CA VAL A 306 -2.79 7.21 -7.86
C VAL A 306 -2.01 7.45 -6.57
N PRO A 307 -2.63 7.66 -5.38
CA PRO A 307 -1.88 7.81 -4.13
C PRO A 307 -1.01 6.58 -3.80
N ASP A 308 -1.52 5.37 -4.04
CA ASP A 308 -0.80 4.14 -3.71
C ASP A 308 0.41 3.91 -4.61
N ARG A 309 0.35 4.33 -5.89
CA ARG A 309 1.49 4.25 -6.83
C ARG A 309 2.68 5.05 -6.30
N TRP A 310 2.44 6.32 -5.99
CA TRP A 310 3.49 7.25 -5.57
C TRP A 310 3.98 6.96 -4.15
N SER A 311 3.12 6.46 -3.26
CA SER A 311 3.54 5.95 -1.94
C SER A 311 4.46 4.73 -2.08
N ALA A 312 4.11 3.78 -2.95
CA ALA A 312 4.95 2.60 -3.21
C ALA A 312 6.28 2.98 -3.89
N ALA A 313 6.27 3.94 -4.82
CA ALA A 313 7.48 4.50 -5.42
C ALA A 313 8.40 5.10 -4.35
N LYS A 314 7.86 5.93 -3.46
CA LYS A 314 8.62 6.58 -2.39
C LYS A 314 9.24 5.56 -1.41
N SER A 315 8.53 4.49 -1.09
CA SER A 315 9.07 3.39 -0.28
C SER A 315 10.24 2.70 -0.99
N LYS A 316 10.09 2.39 -2.29
CA LYS A 316 11.16 1.81 -3.11
C LYS A 316 12.39 2.71 -3.24
N VAL A 317 12.19 4.01 -3.45
CA VAL A 317 13.27 4.99 -3.49
C VAL A 317 13.97 5.12 -2.15
N SER A 318 13.23 5.03 -1.04
CA SER A 318 13.82 5.03 0.31
C SER A 318 14.68 3.78 0.55
N GLU A 319 14.22 2.62 0.06
CA GLU A 319 14.98 1.36 0.09
C GLU A 319 16.29 1.47 -0.71
N TRP A 320 16.21 1.98 -1.95
CA TRP A 320 17.40 2.21 -2.80
C TRP A 320 18.32 3.27 -2.21
N GLY A 321 17.77 4.35 -1.67
CA GLY A 321 18.51 5.43 -1.02
C GLY A 321 19.33 4.91 0.15
N ALA A 322 18.73 4.10 1.03
CA ALA A 322 19.43 3.47 2.15
C ALA A 322 20.60 2.60 1.69
N TRP A 323 20.42 1.84 0.60
CA TRP A 323 21.51 1.06 0.00
C TRP A 323 22.65 1.91 -0.52
N ILE A 324 22.33 2.95 -1.29
CA ILE A 324 23.32 3.86 -1.87
C ILE A 324 24.08 4.58 -0.75
N GLU A 325 23.41 5.00 0.32
CA GLU A 325 24.03 5.63 1.48
C GLU A 325 25.02 4.69 2.19
N VAL A 326 24.61 3.45 2.47
CA VAL A 326 25.52 2.46 3.08
C VAL A 326 26.71 2.17 2.17
N MET A 327 26.49 2.02 0.85
CA MET A 327 27.58 1.80 -0.11
C MET A 327 28.52 3.00 -0.18
N PHE A 328 27.99 4.21 -0.16
CA PHE A 328 28.80 5.42 -0.13
C PHE A 328 29.64 5.50 1.15
N GLY A 329 29.09 5.12 2.31
CA GLY A 329 29.86 4.99 3.55
C GLY A 329 31.04 4.03 3.42
N MET A 330 30.87 2.90 2.71
CA MET A 330 31.95 1.96 2.42
C MET A 330 32.98 2.51 1.43
N ILE A 331 32.55 3.29 0.43
CA ILE A 331 33.44 3.99 -0.51
C ILE A 331 34.34 4.98 0.24
N LEU A 332 33.78 5.74 1.19
CA LEU A 332 34.57 6.65 2.02
C LEU A 332 35.61 5.91 2.88
N VAL A 333 35.30 4.71 3.37
CA VAL A 333 36.28 3.86 4.07
C VAL A 333 37.40 3.44 3.11
N ALA A 334 37.08 3.03 1.89
CA ALA A 334 38.09 2.69 0.89
C ALA A 334 38.94 3.91 0.48
N GLU A 335 38.35 5.12 0.46
CA GLU A 335 39.05 6.37 0.17
C GLU A 335 40.14 6.69 1.22
N LEU A 336 40.09 6.10 2.42
CA LEU A 336 41.18 6.21 3.40
C LEU A 336 42.51 5.63 2.92
N LEU A 337 42.46 4.68 1.98
CA LEU A 337 43.65 4.09 1.36
C LEU A 337 44.26 5.00 0.29
N LEU A 338 43.54 6.04 -0.14
CA LEU A 338 44.00 6.97 -1.16
C LEU A 338 44.73 8.17 -0.53
N PRO A 339 45.64 8.84 -1.28
CA PRO A 339 46.28 10.08 -0.84
C PRO A 339 45.29 11.23 -0.55
N ARG A 340 44.06 11.11 -1.06
CA ARG A 340 42.98 12.11 -0.91
C ARG A 340 42.06 11.85 0.30
N ARG A 341 42.51 11.04 1.28
CA ARG A 341 41.74 10.69 2.48
C ARG A 341 41.15 11.91 3.21
N ASN A 342 39.88 11.82 3.58
CA ASN A 342 39.15 12.84 4.31
C ASN A 342 38.51 12.24 5.58
N PHE A 343 39.29 12.20 6.67
CA PHE A 343 38.86 11.61 7.95
C PHE A 343 37.66 12.33 8.55
N VAL A 344 37.57 13.66 8.40
CA VAL A 344 36.47 14.46 8.94
C VAL A 344 35.17 14.11 8.22
N MET A 345 35.19 14.04 6.89
CA MET A 345 34.03 13.63 6.10
C MET A 345 33.59 12.21 6.45
N LEU A 346 34.52 11.27 6.56
CA LEU A 346 34.20 9.90 6.97
C LEU A 346 33.52 9.89 8.34
N GLY A 347 34.11 10.54 9.35
CA GLY A 347 33.56 10.59 10.69
C GLY A 347 32.15 11.17 10.73
N LEU A 348 31.95 12.36 10.15
CA LEU A 348 30.65 13.03 10.12
C LEU A 348 29.60 12.25 9.31
N TYR A 349 30.00 11.63 8.20
CA TYR A 349 29.09 10.80 7.41
C TYR A 349 28.61 9.59 8.19
N TRP A 350 29.52 8.87 8.86
CA TRP A 350 29.14 7.71 9.68
C TRP A 350 28.30 8.08 10.91
N GLN A 351 28.50 9.27 11.50
CA GLN A 351 27.58 9.77 12.53
C GLN A 351 26.19 10.06 11.95
N THR A 352 26.12 10.66 10.76
CA THR A 352 24.85 10.88 10.05
C THR A 352 24.14 9.56 9.75
N LEU A 353 24.87 8.55 9.30
CA LEU A 353 24.36 7.21 9.02
C LEU A 353 23.90 6.50 10.30
N ARG A 354 24.62 6.66 11.43
CA ARG A 354 24.21 6.17 12.75
C ARG A 354 22.89 6.80 13.20
N MET A 355 22.74 8.12 13.07
CA MET A 355 21.48 8.80 13.40
C MET A 355 20.32 8.27 12.53
N LYS A 356 20.51 8.17 11.21
CA LYS A 356 19.50 7.59 10.30
C LYS A 356 19.14 6.17 10.69
N TYR A 357 20.13 5.34 11.03
CA TYR A 357 19.90 3.98 11.52
C TYR A 357 18.99 3.97 12.74
N MET A 358 19.27 4.77 13.77
CA MET A 358 18.47 4.82 14.99
C MET A 358 17.04 5.34 14.74
N ILE A 359 16.90 6.41 13.95
CA ILE A 359 15.58 7.01 13.63
C ILE A 359 14.72 6.03 12.82
N ASN A 360 15.31 5.36 11.83
CA ASN A 360 14.60 4.39 10.99
C ASN A 360 14.14 3.16 11.79
N ALA A 361 14.87 2.76 12.84
CA ALA A 361 14.40 1.74 13.78
C ALA A 361 13.19 2.24 14.57
N ALA A 362 13.29 3.44 15.15
CA ALA A 362 12.25 4.00 16.01
C ALA A 362 10.93 4.29 15.26
N THR A 363 11.02 4.68 13.98
CA THR A 363 9.85 5.03 13.15
C THR A 363 9.23 3.84 12.40
N GLY A 364 9.72 2.62 12.62
CA GLY A 364 9.26 1.42 11.90
C GLY A 364 9.68 1.36 10.43
N ARG A 365 10.53 2.27 9.97
CA ARG A 365 11.03 2.37 8.59
C ARG A 365 12.39 1.70 8.46
N GLY A 366 12.43 0.38 8.58
CA GLY A 366 13.67 -0.42 8.69
C GLY A 366 14.62 -0.46 7.48
N TYR A 367 14.63 0.54 6.59
CA TYR A 367 15.36 0.52 5.32
C TYR A 367 16.89 0.46 5.51
N THR A 368 17.44 1.29 6.41
CA THR A 368 18.89 1.31 6.69
C THR A 368 19.36 0.01 7.34
N GLN A 369 18.56 -0.57 8.26
CA GLN A 369 18.83 -1.88 8.86
C GLN A 369 18.84 -2.97 7.80
N ALA A 370 17.85 -2.96 6.89
CA ALA A 370 17.75 -3.92 5.80
C ALA A 370 18.95 -3.82 4.86
N ALA A 371 19.40 -2.60 4.53
CA ALA A 371 20.61 -2.38 3.73
C ALA A 371 21.86 -2.97 4.39
N PHE A 372 22.10 -2.71 5.69
CA PHE A 372 23.21 -3.31 6.42
C PHE A 372 23.13 -4.84 6.53
N ARG A 373 21.94 -5.41 6.79
CA ARG A 373 21.74 -6.87 6.82
C ARG A 373 22.07 -7.52 5.49
N THR A 374 21.66 -6.88 4.40
CA THR A 374 21.89 -7.43 3.07
C THR A 374 23.35 -7.24 2.63
N LEU A 375 24.01 -6.16 3.07
CA LEU A 375 25.46 -6.01 2.93
C LEU A 375 26.21 -7.14 3.67
N ASP A 376 25.86 -7.42 4.93
CA ASP A 376 26.43 -8.55 5.70
C ASP A 376 26.23 -9.89 4.97
N ALA A 377 25.03 -10.13 4.44
CA ALA A 377 24.74 -11.33 3.67
C ALA A 377 25.60 -11.43 2.40
N ARG A 378 25.78 -10.34 1.66
CA ARG A 378 26.63 -10.32 0.45
C ARG A 378 28.10 -10.54 0.79
N ILE A 379 28.61 -9.91 1.84
CA ILE A 379 30.00 -10.11 2.28
C ILE A 379 30.20 -11.57 2.69
N LYS A 380 29.28 -12.15 3.47
CA LYS A 380 29.32 -13.56 3.86
C LYS A 380 29.45 -14.47 2.63
N VAL A 381 28.60 -14.30 1.63
CA VAL A 381 28.64 -15.09 0.39
C VAL A 381 30.01 -15.01 -0.30
N VAL A 382 30.66 -13.84 -0.29
CA VAL A 382 32.00 -13.68 -0.86
C VAL A 382 33.06 -14.37 0.01
N THR A 383 33.00 -14.17 1.32
CA THR A 383 33.97 -14.75 2.27
C THR A 383 33.89 -16.27 2.41
N THR A 384 32.73 -16.88 2.12
CA THR A 384 32.53 -18.34 2.18
C THR A 384 32.83 -19.04 0.86
N LYS A 385 33.13 -18.31 -0.23
CA LYS A 385 33.54 -18.93 -1.50
C LYS A 385 34.91 -19.59 -1.36
N ARG A 386 35.04 -20.79 -1.94
CA ARG A 386 36.27 -21.60 -1.92
C ARG A 386 37.51 -20.92 -2.52
N ARG A 387 37.33 -19.87 -3.34
CA ARG A 387 38.40 -19.06 -3.95
C ARG A 387 38.83 -17.85 -3.11
N CYS A 388 38.13 -17.52 -2.01
CA CYS A 388 38.49 -16.40 -1.15
C CYS A 388 39.61 -16.81 -0.17
N PRO A 389 40.69 -16.02 0.01
CA PRO A 389 41.72 -16.32 0.99
C PRO A 389 41.12 -16.44 2.41
N PRO A 390 41.46 -17.50 3.20
CA PRO A 390 40.89 -17.72 4.53
C PRO A 390 41.07 -16.54 5.49
N VAL A 391 42.17 -15.78 5.29
CA VAL A 391 42.49 -14.57 6.04
C VAL A 391 41.38 -13.53 5.94
N VAL A 392 40.75 -13.36 4.77
CA VAL A 392 39.70 -12.36 4.55
C VAL A 392 38.45 -12.69 5.37
N GLY A 393 38.04 -13.97 5.39
CA GLY A 393 36.92 -14.43 6.21
C GLY A 393 37.18 -14.29 7.71
N SER A 394 38.40 -14.63 8.16
CA SER A 394 38.82 -14.49 9.56
C SER A 394 38.90 -13.02 10.00
N MET A 395 39.45 -12.13 9.17
CA MET A 395 39.49 -10.70 9.42
C MET A 395 38.09 -10.10 9.51
N TYR A 396 37.19 -10.48 8.59
CA TYR A 396 35.80 -10.01 8.63
C TYR A 396 35.07 -10.48 9.89
N ALA A 397 35.24 -11.74 10.29
CA ALA A 397 34.67 -12.27 11.52
C ALA A 397 35.17 -11.51 12.76
N LYS A 398 36.49 -11.30 12.88
CA LYS A 398 37.09 -10.52 13.97
C LYS A 398 36.58 -9.08 13.99
N LEU A 399 36.52 -8.43 12.84
CA LEU A 399 35.98 -7.07 12.71
C LEU A 399 34.53 -7.00 13.17
N LYS A 400 33.71 -7.98 12.78
CA LYS A 400 32.30 -8.06 13.19
C LYS A 400 32.16 -8.23 14.70
N THR A 401 32.97 -9.10 15.32
CA THR A 401 32.97 -9.27 16.78
C THR A 401 33.41 -8.01 17.52
N LEU A 402 34.43 -7.32 16.99
CA LEU A 402 34.93 -6.07 17.56
C LEU A 402 33.88 -4.95 17.46
N LEU A 403 33.24 -4.79 16.30
CA LEU A 403 32.15 -3.83 16.11
C LEU A 403 30.94 -4.15 16.99
N ALA A 404 30.59 -5.43 17.17
CA ALA A 404 29.51 -5.83 18.07
C ALA A 404 29.80 -5.43 19.52
N LYS A 405 31.05 -5.58 19.98
CA LYS A 405 31.47 -5.16 21.33
C LYS A 405 31.44 -3.64 21.53
N MET A 406 31.68 -2.86 20.47
CA MET A 406 31.61 -1.38 20.54
C MET A 406 30.18 -0.83 20.58
N VAL A 407 29.19 -1.63 20.17
CA VAL A 407 27.77 -1.23 20.12
C VAL A 407 27.00 -1.66 21.37
N MET A 408 27.56 -2.57 22.17
CA MET A 408 26.94 -2.96 23.44
C MET A 408 27.09 -1.83 24.46
N PRO A 409 26.00 -1.35 25.09
CA PRO A 409 26.14 -0.52 26.26
C PRO A 409 26.88 -1.33 27.34
N PRO A 410 27.69 -0.68 28.21
CA PRO A 410 28.31 -1.39 29.31
C PRO A 410 27.22 -2.12 30.09
N GLN A 411 27.37 -3.44 30.26
CA GLN A 411 26.50 -4.21 31.14
C GLN A 411 26.53 -3.53 32.50
N GLN A 412 25.38 -3.05 32.96
CA GLN A 412 25.24 -2.61 34.35
C GLN A 412 25.57 -3.82 35.24
N PRO A 413 26.60 -3.72 36.11
CA PRO A 413 26.87 -4.78 37.05
C PRO A 413 25.79 -4.70 38.14
N GLY A 414 24.74 -5.51 38.01
CA GLY A 414 23.68 -5.60 39.01
C GLY A 414 22.28 -5.77 38.42
N ALA A 415 22.01 -6.93 37.83
CA ALA A 415 20.64 -7.36 37.56
C ALA A 415 20.47 -8.81 38.05
N ALA A 416 20.61 -8.97 39.36
CA ALA A 416 19.96 -10.03 40.12
C ALA A 416 19.12 -9.31 41.17
N GLY A 417 17.79 -9.34 41.01
CA GLY A 417 16.85 -8.81 42.00
C GLY A 417 15.85 -7.81 41.45
N GLU A 418 14.59 -8.25 41.45
CA GLU A 418 13.36 -7.47 41.55
C GLU A 418 12.68 -6.93 40.28
N ALA A 419 11.43 -7.39 40.15
CA ALA A 419 10.45 -7.00 39.17
C ALA A 419 9.66 -5.78 39.65
N SER A 420 9.50 -4.77 38.79
CA SER A 420 8.21 -4.07 38.63
C SER A 420 8.16 -3.27 37.31
N PRO A 421 6.98 -3.11 36.69
CA PRO A 421 6.83 -2.65 35.32
C PRO A 421 6.54 -1.14 35.23
N GLY A 422 6.94 -0.52 34.12
CA GLY A 422 6.36 0.75 33.66
C GLY A 422 7.29 1.96 33.83
N GLY A 423 8.15 2.17 32.84
CA GLY A 423 8.96 3.38 32.75
C GLY A 423 9.83 3.39 31.51
N SER A 424 9.22 3.75 30.37
CA SER A 424 9.92 4.03 29.11
C SER A 424 11.03 5.06 29.33
N ARG A 425 12.29 4.63 29.26
CA ARG A 425 13.44 5.52 29.11
C ARG A 425 14.07 5.30 27.75
N CYS A 426 13.69 6.19 26.84
CA CYS A 426 14.37 6.50 25.61
C CYS A 426 15.80 6.97 25.94
N SER A 427 16.84 6.22 25.53
CA SER A 427 18.23 6.69 25.57
C SER A 427 18.73 6.89 24.15
N ILE A 428 18.59 8.13 23.66
CA ILE A 428 19.42 8.66 22.58
C ILE A 428 20.66 9.25 23.25
N MET A 429 21.82 8.61 23.04
CA MET A 429 23.17 9.22 23.09
C MET A 429 24.06 8.58 22.02
#